data_AF-A0A7C3M282-F1
#
_entry.id   AF-A0A7C3M282-F1
#
_cell.length_a   1.000
_cell.length_b   1.000
_cell.length_c   1.000
_cell.angle_alpha   90.00
_cell.angle_beta   90.00
_cell.angle_gamma   90.00
#
_symmetry.space_group_name_H-M   'P 1'
#
loop_
_entity.id
_entity.type
_entity.pdbx_description
1 polymer ?
#
loop_
_entity_poly.entity_id
_entity_poly.type
_entity_poly.pdbx_seq_one_letter_code
_entity_poly.pdbx_strand_id
1 'polypeptide(L)'
;MAEGILGLGSSGSTGLSQEMIDKLKAAEEKAYVEPYDDDLENWDLELEKITEIESLVSSFQSAVEAFNLFSSTNNVFDQVLASSSGTSAVFDAYDASGLEEGSTTINVTQLAQRDVFQTSKFSDADALVVGGQDAGDKLTITVGGETLEFSTEGKTYAELAEEMNLYEELIVSVEQVSGTESRLVIKGAESGLDNALNIQQSGVDLGLGGTSERTVDMSSIAAGYGGLFGETEALNQELSLSQLTINGDTIDFGAGAIITYQNIIDEINALGDYTATSSFDDT
;
A
#
# COMPACT_ATOMS: atom_id res chain seq x y z
N MET A 1 8.09 28.39 107.26
CA MET A 1 6.62 28.37 107.12
C MET A 1 6.21 29.75 106.68
N ALA A 2 5.84 29.89 105.42
CA ALA A 2 5.14 31.05 104.88
C ALA A 2 3.79 30.49 104.40
N GLU A 3 2.69 31.02 104.94
CA GLU A 3 1.34 30.52 104.71
C GLU A 3 0.92 30.68 103.24
N GLY A 4 1.01 29.60 102.47
CA GLY A 4 0.31 29.45 101.20
C GLY A 4 -1.08 28.89 101.45
N ILE A 5 -2.00 29.70 101.95
CA ILE A 5 -3.42 29.36 101.94
C ILE A 5 -3.91 29.40 100.48
N LEU A 6 -4.02 28.23 99.85
CA LEU A 6 -4.75 28.09 98.60
C LEU A 6 -6.23 28.26 98.96
N GLY A 7 -6.68 29.52 98.93
CA GLY A 7 -8.07 29.87 99.12
C GLY A 7 -8.90 28.96 98.23
N LEU A 8 -9.86 28.26 98.86
CA LEU A 8 -10.82 27.40 98.19
C LEU A 8 -11.30 28.15 96.95
N GLY A 9 -10.89 27.64 95.77
CA GLY A 9 -11.31 28.20 94.51
C GLY A 9 -12.81 28.37 94.58
N SER A 10 -13.28 29.62 94.45
CA SER A 10 -14.69 29.89 94.32
C SER A 10 -15.16 29.30 93.00
N SER A 11 -15.34 28.00 92.96
CA SER A 11 -15.99 27.30 91.87
C SER A 11 -17.44 27.76 91.86
N GLY A 12 -17.71 28.73 90.98
CA GLY A 12 -19.06 29.08 90.53
C GLY A 12 -19.87 29.94 91.49
N SER A 13 -19.58 31.24 91.55
CA SER A 13 -20.55 32.22 92.02
C SER A 13 -20.63 33.41 91.06
N THR A 14 -21.03 33.13 89.83
CA THR A 14 -21.65 34.11 88.93
C THR A 14 -22.84 33.39 88.32
N GLY A 15 -24.05 33.94 88.44
CA GLY A 15 -25.24 33.33 87.87
C GLY A 15 -25.07 33.05 86.39
N LEU A 16 -25.83 32.07 85.87
CA LEU A 16 -25.84 31.72 84.45
C LEU A 16 -26.00 32.99 83.60
N SER A 17 -24.92 33.43 82.96
CA SER A 17 -24.92 34.50 81.98
C SER A 17 -24.80 33.88 80.59
N GLN A 18 -25.39 34.54 79.59
CA GLN A 18 -25.26 34.11 78.20
C GLN A 18 -23.78 33.96 77.79
N GLU A 19 -22.93 34.86 78.27
CA GLU A 19 -21.48 34.83 78.02
C GLU A 19 -20.80 33.55 78.56
N MET A 20 -21.24 33.02 79.71
CA MET A 20 -20.71 31.77 80.26
C MET A 20 -21.16 30.55 79.47
N ILE A 21 -22.41 30.56 79.00
CA ILE A 21 -22.96 29.52 78.12
C ILE A 21 -22.21 29.49 76.80
N ASP A 22 -21.95 30.66 76.21
CA ASP A 22 -21.21 30.75 74.94
C ASP A 22 -19.76 30.27 75.10
N LYS A 23 -19.09 30.58 76.22
CA LYS A 23 -17.73 30.07 76.53
C LYS A 23 -17.70 28.55 76.72
N LEU A 24 -18.68 27.98 77.41
CA LEU A 24 -18.78 26.54 77.60
C LEU A 24 -19.08 25.83 76.28
N LYS A 25 -19.96 26.39 75.46
CA LYS A 25 -20.29 25.88 74.13
C LYS A 25 -19.06 25.90 73.21
N ALA A 26 -18.32 27.00 73.17
CA ALA A 26 -17.09 27.09 72.38
C ALA A 26 -16.00 26.11 72.86
N ALA A 27 -15.88 25.90 74.17
CA ALA A 27 -14.96 24.91 74.74
C ALA A 27 -15.37 23.47 74.42
N GLU A 28 -16.67 23.18 74.40
CA GLU A 28 -17.23 21.88 74.01
C GLU A 28 -17.05 21.63 72.50
N GLU A 29 -17.34 22.62 71.66
CA GLU A 29 -17.10 22.58 70.21
C GLU A 29 -15.62 22.34 69.90
N LYS A 30 -14.71 23.03 70.61
CA LYS A 30 -13.27 22.81 70.50
C LYS A 30 -12.80 21.41 70.93
N ALA A 31 -13.45 20.81 71.94
CA ALA A 31 -13.04 19.50 72.46
C ALA A 31 -13.61 18.33 71.64
N TYR A 32 -14.80 18.51 71.05
CA TYR A 32 -15.53 17.41 70.43
C TYR A 32 -15.77 17.58 68.93
N VAL A 33 -15.81 18.79 68.38
CA VAL A 33 -16.14 19.04 66.96
C VAL A 33 -14.87 19.32 66.16
N GLU A 34 -14.00 20.20 66.65
CA GLU A 34 -12.73 20.54 65.98
C GLU A 34 -11.89 19.30 65.57
N PRO A 35 -11.75 18.24 66.39
CA PRO A 35 -11.00 17.05 65.96
C PRO A 35 -11.60 16.34 64.74
N TYR A 36 -12.93 16.33 64.61
CA TYR A 36 -13.58 15.73 63.44
C TYR A 36 -13.48 16.63 62.21
N ASP A 37 -13.51 17.95 62.40
CA ASP A 37 -13.27 18.91 61.31
C ASP A 37 -11.82 18.79 60.81
N ASP A 38 -10.86 18.68 61.71
CA ASP A 38 -9.44 18.45 61.40
C ASP A 38 -9.22 17.11 60.67
N ASP A 39 -9.87 16.03 61.12
CA ASP A 39 -9.82 14.72 60.46
C ASP A 39 -10.43 14.76 59.05
N LEU A 40 -11.54 15.48 58.86
CA LEU A 40 -12.17 15.67 57.55
C LEU A 40 -11.28 16.46 56.59
N GLU A 41 -10.67 17.56 57.04
CA GLU A 41 -9.76 18.35 56.22
C GLU A 41 -8.52 17.54 55.81
N ASN A 42 -7.96 16.75 56.75
CA ASN A 42 -6.85 15.86 56.45
C ASN A 42 -7.25 14.77 55.43
N TRP A 43 -8.43 14.18 55.56
CA TRP A 43 -8.93 13.19 54.60
C TRP A 43 -9.12 13.78 53.20
N ASP A 44 -9.61 15.01 53.08
CA ASP A 44 -9.74 15.69 51.78
C ASP A 44 -8.37 15.90 51.13
N LEU A 45 -7.36 16.33 51.90
CA LEU A 45 -5.98 16.50 51.42
C LEU A 45 -5.33 15.17 51.03
N GLU A 46 -5.55 14.12 51.82
CA GLU A 46 -5.06 12.77 51.52
C GLU A 46 -5.70 12.22 50.24
N LEU A 47 -7.01 12.42 50.05
CA LEU A 47 -7.74 12.00 48.86
C LEU A 47 -7.22 12.70 47.61
N GLU A 48 -6.97 14.01 47.68
CA GLU A 48 -6.36 14.77 46.58
C GLU A 48 -5.02 14.16 46.16
N LYS A 49 -4.16 13.86 47.15
CA LYS A 49 -2.84 13.27 46.91
C LYS A 49 -2.90 11.85 46.38
N ILE A 50 -3.81 11.02 46.89
CA ILE A 50 -4.02 9.65 46.39
C ILE A 50 -4.52 9.68 44.94
N THR A 51 -5.43 10.60 44.60
CA THR A 51 -5.94 10.77 43.24
C THR A 51 -4.83 11.19 42.27
N GLU A 52 -3.95 12.10 42.71
CA GLU A 52 -2.76 12.50 41.95
C GLU A 52 -1.82 11.32 41.69
N ILE A 53 -1.56 10.51 42.72
CA ILE A 53 -0.73 9.29 42.61
C ILE A 53 -1.38 8.27 41.67
N GLU A 54 -2.69 8.03 41.76
CA GLU A 54 -3.41 7.10 40.90
C GLU A 54 -3.32 7.53 39.42
N SER A 55 -3.44 8.82 39.14
CA SER A 55 -3.25 9.36 37.79
C SER A 55 -1.82 9.14 37.28
N LEU A 56 -0.81 9.33 38.12
CA LEU A 56 0.60 9.10 37.76
C LEU A 56 0.90 7.62 37.53
N VAL A 57 0.35 6.74 38.38
CA VAL A 57 0.49 5.27 38.23
C VAL A 57 -0.17 4.79 36.95
N SER A 58 -1.37 5.29 36.63
CA SER A 58 -2.07 4.93 35.38
C SER A 58 -1.32 5.37 34.13
N SER A 59 -0.73 6.58 34.17
CA SER A 59 0.12 7.10 33.11
C SER A 59 1.40 6.27 32.94
N PHE A 60 2.05 5.91 34.05
CA PHE A 60 3.22 5.05 34.03
C PHE A 60 2.88 3.65 33.51
N GLN A 61 1.78 3.05 33.95
CA GLN A 61 1.32 1.74 33.45
C GLN A 61 1.12 1.79 31.93
N SER A 62 0.42 2.80 31.42
CA SER A 62 0.18 2.97 29.98
C SER A 62 1.50 3.11 29.20
N ALA A 63 2.47 3.83 29.77
CA ALA A 63 3.79 3.97 29.16
C ALA A 63 4.58 2.65 29.15
N VAL A 64 4.47 1.84 30.22
CA VAL A 64 5.17 0.55 30.35
C VAL A 64 4.52 -0.55 29.52
N GLU A 65 3.20 -0.51 29.31
CA GLU A 65 2.47 -1.46 28.46
C GLU A 65 3.01 -1.47 27.02
N ALA A 66 3.44 -0.32 26.50
CA ALA A 66 4.08 -0.23 25.18
C ALA A 66 5.41 -1.03 25.07
N PHE A 67 6.06 -1.31 26.19
CA PHE A 67 7.30 -2.10 26.26
C PHE A 67 7.08 -3.57 26.63
N ASN A 68 5.82 -4.03 26.69
CA ASN A 68 5.51 -5.41 27.03
C ASN A 68 5.95 -6.38 25.91
N LEU A 69 7.06 -7.09 26.15
CA LEU A 69 7.66 -8.06 25.22
C LEU A 69 6.80 -9.32 24.98
N PHE A 70 5.81 -9.59 25.83
CA PHE A 70 4.96 -10.79 25.73
C PHE A 70 3.52 -10.47 25.32
N SER A 71 3.27 -9.25 24.84
CA SER A 71 1.97 -8.89 24.30
C SER A 71 1.74 -9.65 22.99
N SER A 72 0.51 -10.13 22.73
CA SER A 72 0.15 -10.77 21.46
C SER A 72 0.02 -9.79 20.29
N THR A 73 0.39 -8.53 20.52
CA THR A 73 0.39 -7.42 19.57
C THR A 73 1.81 -6.89 19.40
N ASN A 74 2.06 -6.22 18.28
CA ASN A 74 3.40 -5.80 17.90
C ASN A 74 3.93 -4.74 18.87
N ASN A 75 4.98 -5.09 19.59
CA ASN A 75 5.61 -4.23 20.59
C ASN A 75 6.58 -3.26 19.91
N VAL A 76 7.08 -2.24 20.63
CA VAL A 76 8.02 -1.25 20.06
C VAL A 76 9.36 -1.83 19.60
N PHE A 77 9.70 -3.06 20.01
CA PHE A 77 10.89 -3.80 19.62
C PHE A 77 10.66 -4.72 18.41
N ASP A 78 9.41 -5.02 18.05
CA ASP A 78 9.05 -5.79 16.84
C ASP A 78 9.02 -4.90 15.58
N GLN A 79 9.48 -3.64 15.69
CA GLN A 79 9.57 -2.73 14.55
C GLN A 79 10.74 -3.14 13.64
N VAL A 80 10.43 -3.88 12.58
CA VAL A 80 11.39 -4.20 11.54
C VAL A 80 11.59 -2.98 10.63
N LEU A 81 12.80 -2.44 10.61
CA LEU A 81 13.15 -1.37 9.67
C LEU A 81 13.48 -1.99 8.31
N ALA A 82 12.54 -1.88 7.36
CA ALA A 82 12.81 -2.21 5.97
C ALA A 82 13.68 -1.10 5.36
N SER A 83 14.92 -1.43 4.98
CA SER A 83 15.76 -0.54 4.17
C SER A 83 15.87 -1.10 2.75
N SER A 84 15.32 -0.37 1.78
CA SER A 84 15.48 -0.69 0.36
C SER A 84 16.67 0.08 -0.20
N SER A 85 17.56 -0.62 -0.90
CA SER A 85 18.68 -0.02 -1.62
C SER A 85 18.54 -0.38 -3.10
N GLY A 86 18.09 0.57 -3.92
CA GLY A 86 17.90 0.40 -5.36
C GLY A 86 17.25 1.61 -6.01
N THR A 87 17.49 1.80 -7.31
CA THR A 87 16.89 2.91 -8.11
C THR A 87 15.67 2.47 -8.92
N SER A 88 15.39 1.16 -9.00
CA SER A 88 14.39 0.59 -9.91
C SER A 88 13.02 0.36 -9.28
N ALA A 89 12.93 0.20 -7.96
CA ALA A 89 11.67 0.07 -7.23
C ALA A 89 11.83 0.62 -5.80
N VAL A 90 10.87 1.43 -5.36
CA VAL A 90 10.74 1.86 -3.96
C VAL A 90 9.78 0.89 -3.30
N PHE A 91 10.28 0.09 -2.36
CA PHE A 91 9.43 -0.73 -1.50
C PHE A 91 9.09 0.09 -0.27
N ASP A 92 7.82 0.41 -0.09
CA ASP A 92 7.29 1.02 1.13
C ASP A 92 6.41 -0.03 1.82
N ALA A 93 6.90 -0.57 2.93
CA ALA A 93 6.13 -1.50 3.74
C ALA A 93 5.30 -0.68 4.73
N TYR A 94 4.04 -0.42 4.37
CA TYR A 94 3.12 0.35 5.21
C TYR A 94 2.86 -0.31 6.58
N ASP A 95 3.02 -1.65 6.65
CA ASP A 95 2.90 -2.41 7.89
C ASP A 95 4.10 -3.36 8.07
N ALA A 96 5.06 -2.94 8.89
CA ALA A 96 6.27 -3.71 9.19
C ALA A 96 6.07 -4.78 10.27
N SER A 97 4.87 -4.84 10.84
CA SER A 97 4.63 -5.49 12.12
C SER A 97 4.35 -7.00 12.00
N GLY A 98 4.33 -7.52 10.77
CA GLY A 98 4.37 -8.95 10.44
C GLY A 98 5.51 -9.32 9.48
N LEU A 99 6.53 -8.46 9.36
CA LEU A 99 7.72 -8.77 8.57
C LEU A 99 8.65 -9.64 9.41
N GLU A 100 9.08 -10.75 8.84
CA GLU A 100 10.15 -11.56 9.41
C GLU A 100 11.51 -10.91 9.14
N GLU A 101 12.44 -11.04 10.09
CA GLU A 101 13.81 -10.57 9.89
C GLU A 101 14.46 -11.35 8.74
N GLY A 102 14.87 -10.63 7.69
CA GLY A 102 15.54 -11.23 6.56
C GLY A 102 15.93 -10.21 5.50
N SER A 103 16.91 -10.59 4.68
CA SER A 103 17.27 -9.86 3.47
C SER A 103 16.66 -10.56 2.27
N THR A 104 15.80 -9.85 1.53
CA THR A 104 15.29 -10.32 0.24
C THR A 104 16.02 -9.56 -0.87
N THR A 105 16.71 -10.28 -1.75
CA THR A 105 17.29 -9.66 -2.96
C THR A 105 16.27 -9.78 -4.08
N ILE A 106 15.81 -8.65 -4.60
CA ILE A 106 14.86 -8.61 -5.70
C ILE A 106 15.58 -8.11 -6.95
N ASN A 107 15.64 -8.96 -7.98
CA ASN A 107 16.17 -8.57 -9.27
C ASN A 107 15.01 -8.27 -10.23
N VAL A 108 14.80 -6.98 -10.52
CA VAL A 108 13.78 -6.52 -11.47
C VAL A 108 14.41 -6.48 -12.87
N THR A 109 13.98 -7.38 -13.75
CA THR A 109 14.49 -7.46 -15.13
C THR A 109 13.67 -6.60 -16.09
N GLN A 110 12.40 -6.35 -15.76
CA GLN A 110 11.47 -5.59 -16.61
C GLN A 110 10.46 -4.82 -15.76
N LEU A 111 10.18 -3.58 -16.17
CA LEU A 111 9.14 -2.74 -15.59
C LEU A 111 7.81 -3.00 -16.31
N ALA A 112 6.70 -2.88 -15.59
CA ALA A 112 5.40 -2.89 -16.25
C ALA A 112 5.27 -1.68 -17.17
N GLN A 113 4.78 -1.93 -18.38
CA GLN A 113 4.55 -0.90 -19.39
C GLN A 113 3.08 -0.88 -19.79
N ARG A 114 2.64 0.29 -20.24
CA ARG A 114 1.30 0.50 -20.80
C ARG A 114 1.33 0.22 -22.30
N ASP A 115 0.22 -0.27 -22.83
CA ASP A 115 0.08 -0.51 -24.25
C ASP A 115 -0.20 0.82 -24.96
N VAL A 116 0.48 1.08 -26.09
CA VAL A 116 0.36 2.35 -26.81
C VAL A 116 0.23 2.08 -28.31
N PHE A 117 -0.92 2.45 -28.88
CA PHE A 117 -1.20 2.39 -30.30
C PHE A 117 -1.25 3.77 -30.93
N GLN A 118 -0.81 3.88 -32.17
CA GLN A 118 -0.86 5.12 -32.94
C GLN A 118 -1.46 4.86 -34.32
N THR A 119 -2.38 5.71 -34.75
CA THR A 119 -2.93 5.63 -36.10
C THR A 119 -1.89 6.00 -37.16
N SER A 120 -2.22 5.67 -38.40
CA SER A 120 -1.66 6.33 -39.58
C SER A 120 -1.82 7.84 -39.51
N LYS A 121 -0.95 8.55 -40.23
CA LYS A 121 -0.97 10.01 -40.25
C LYS A 121 -2.22 10.53 -40.98
N PHE A 122 -2.80 11.60 -40.44
CA PHE A 122 -3.88 12.36 -41.06
C PHE A 122 -3.55 13.86 -41.04
N SER A 123 -4.37 14.69 -41.70
CA SER A 123 -4.04 16.10 -41.92
C SER A 123 -4.10 16.95 -40.65
N ASP A 124 -5.20 16.90 -39.88
CA ASP A 124 -5.37 17.70 -38.66
C ASP A 124 -6.49 17.14 -37.77
N ALA A 125 -6.65 17.64 -36.54
CA ALA A 125 -7.60 17.12 -35.54
C ALA A 125 -9.08 17.28 -35.97
N ASP A 126 -9.39 18.36 -36.69
CA ASP A 126 -10.71 18.62 -37.28
C ASP A 126 -10.99 17.81 -38.56
N ALA A 127 -10.05 16.96 -39.00
CA ALA A 127 -10.27 16.11 -40.16
C ALA A 127 -11.26 14.99 -39.81
N LEU A 128 -12.16 14.71 -40.75
CA LEU A 128 -13.04 13.55 -40.67
C LEU A 128 -12.23 12.26 -40.71
N VAL A 129 -12.71 11.25 -39.98
CA VAL A 129 -12.14 9.90 -40.01
C VAL A 129 -12.25 9.34 -41.43
N VAL A 130 -11.11 9.03 -42.04
CA VAL A 130 -11.05 8.58 -43.43
C VAL A 130 -11.71 7.20 -43.56
N GLY A 131 -12.81 7.13 -44.31
CA GLY A 131 -13.57 5.88 -44.48
C GLY A 131 -14.45 5.52 -43.29
N GLY A 132 -14.74 6.46 -42.38
CA GLY A 132 -15.70 6.30 -41.28
C GLY A 132 -16.98 7.08 -41.54
N GLN A 133 -17.60 6.93 -42.71
CA GLN A 133 -18.76 7.74 -43.09
C GLN A 133 -20.06 6.94 -43.20
N ASP A 134 -19.99 5.62 -43.01
CA ASP A 134 -21.12 4.71 -43.08
C ASP A 134 -21.50 4.22 -41.67
N ALA A 135 -22.79 3.94 -41.45
CA ALA A 135 -23.35 3.50 -40.16
C ALA A 135 -22.80 2.14 -39.64
N GLY A 136 -21.97 1.44 -40.42
CA GLY A 136 -21.30 0.21 -40.04
C GLY A 136 -19.83 0.40 -39.60
N ASP A 137 -19.31 1.62 -39.71
CA ASP A 137 -17.91 1.92 -39.46
C ASP A 137 -17.69 2.14 -37.96
N LYS A 138 -16.84 1.29 -37.37
CA LYS A 138 -16.59 1.30 -35.93
C LYS A 138 -15.21 0.82 -35.55
N LEU A 139 -14.76 1.32 -34.40
CA LEU A 139 -13.56 0.90 -33.70
C LEU A 139 -13.99 0.14 -32.45
N THR A 140 -13.55 -1.11 -32.33
CA THR A 140 -13.83 -1.95 -31.16
C THR A 140 -12.53 -2.15 -30.39
N ILE A 141 -12.49 -1.74 -29.13
CA ILE A 141 -11.31 -1.87 -28.26
C ILE A 141 -11.66 -2.79 -27.11
N THR A 142 -10.88 -3.84 -26.91
CA THR A 142 -10.98 -4.69 -25.72
C THR A 142 -9.83 -4.39 -24.77
N VAL A 143 -10.14 -4.09 -23.51
CA VAL A 143 -9.18 -3.79 -22.43
C VAL A 143 -9.66 -4.46 -21.15
N GLY A 144 -8.80 -5.18 -20.43
CA GLY A 144 -9.18 -5.82 -19.16
C GLY A 144 -10.32 -6.83 -19.26
N GLY A 145 -10.61 -7.36 -20.46
CA GLY A 145 -11.75 -8.25 -20.73
C GLY A 145 -13.07 -7.52 -21.04
N GLU A 146 -13.11 -6.20 -20.98
CA GLU A 146 -14.27 -5.40 -21.39
C GLU A 146 -14.13 -4.95 -22.85
N THR A 147 -15.24 -4.98 -23.60
CA THR A 147 -15.27 -4.57 -25.01
C THR A 147 -16.03 -3.25 -25.15
N LEU A 148 -15.32 -2.24 -25.64
CA LEU A 148 -15.83 -0.90 -25.93
C LEU A 148 -16.00 -0.73 -27.44
N GLU A 149 -17.12 -0.17 -27.87
CA GLU A 149 -17.42 0.08 -29.28
C GLU A 149 -17.62 1.58 -29.54
N PHE A 150 -16.88 2.11 -30.51
CA PHE A 150 -16.92 3.51 -30.90
C PHE A 150 -17.32 3.63 -32.36
N SER A 151 -18.44 4.31 -32.64
CA SER A 151 -18.85 4.61 -34.02
C SER A 151 -17.97 5.72 -34.58
N THR A 152 -17.45 5.53 -35.80
CA THR A 152 -16.67 6.56 -36.51
C THR A 152 -17.52 7.39 -37.47
N GLU A 153 -18.81 7.05 -37.64
CA GLU A 153 -19.72 7.66 -38.63
C GLU A 153 -19.76 9.19 -38.55
N GLY A 154 -19.13 9.85 -39.53
CA GLY A 154 -19.17 11.30 -39.69
C GLY A 154 -18.44 12.09 -38.60
N LYS A 155 -17.62 11.43 -37.78
CA LYS A 155 -16.86 12.07 -36.70
C LYS A 155 -15.48 12.55 -37.16
N THR A 156 -15.01 13.58 -36.49
CA THR A 156 -13.60 14.02 -36.55
C THR A 156 -12.72 13.20 -35.61
N TYR A 157 -11.39 13.22 -35.83
CA TYR A 157 -10.45 12.57 -34.91
C TYR A 157 -10.48 13.17 -33.51
N ALA A 158 -10.76 14.48 -33.38
CA ALA A 158 -10.94 15.13 -32.09
C ALA A 158 -12.18 14.60 -31.34
N GLU A 159 -13.33 14.54 -32.01
CA GLU A 159 -14.57 14.02 -31.41
C GLU A 159 -14.45 12.55 -31.00
N LEU A 160 -13.77 11.73 -31.82
CA LEU A 160 -13.48 10.34 -31.48
C LEU A 160 -12.58 10.23 -30.25
N ALA A 161 -11.53 11.06 -30.15
CA ALA A 161 -10.65 11.07 -28.98
C ALA A 161 -11.40 11.50 -27.69
N GLU A 162 -12.25 12.51 -27.78
CA GLU A 162 -13.07 12.97 -26.66
C GLU A 162 -14.04 11.88 -26.17
N GLU A 163 -14.72 11.19 -27.10
CA GLU A 163 -15.63 10.09 -26.76
C GLU A 163 -14.88 8.93 -26.08
N MET A 164 -13.70 8.57 -26.59
CA MET A 164 -12.90 7.49 -26.01
C MET A 164 -12.37 7.83 -24.62
N ASN A 165 -12.03 9.11 -24.36
CA ASN A 165 -11.59 9.58 -23.06
C ASN A 165 -12.71 9.64 -22.00
N LEU A 166 -13.97 9.37 -22.37
CA LEU A 166 -15.04 9.20 -21.37
C LEU A 166 -14.91 7.90 -20.58
N TYR A 167 -14.15 6.92 -21.09
CA TYR A 167 -13.89 5.65 -20.45
C TYR A 167 -12.58 5.73 -19.67
N GLU A 168 -12.62 5.42 -18.37
CA GLU A 168 -11.49 5.57 -17.46
C GLU A 168 -10.34 4.61 -17.80
N GLU A 169 -10.63 3.53 -18.52
CA GLU A 169 -9.69 2.50 -18.95
C GLU A 169 -8.83 2.93 -20.14
N LEU A 170 -9.13 4.07 -20.79
CA LEU A 170 -8.45 4.57 -21.98
C LEU A 170 -7.97 6.01 -21.80
N ILE A 171 -6.80 6.29 -22.37
CA ILE A 171 -6.27 7.64 -22.53
C ILE A 171 -5.96 7.84 -24.01
N VAL A 172 -6.67 8.78 -24.63
CA VAL A 172 -6.59 9.03 -26.06
C VAL A 172 -6.21 10.49 -26.32
N SER A 173 -5.28 10.74 -27.23
CA SER A 173 -4.92 12.09 -27.63
C SER A 173 -4.65 12.20 -29.12
N VAL A 174 -4.98 13.34 -29.71
CA VAL A 174 -4.55 13.70 -31.06
C VAL A 174 -3.26 14.51 -30.94
N GLU A 175 -2.18 13.97 -31.49
CA GLU A 175 -0.85 14.57 -31.45
C GLU A 175 -0.45 15.09 -32.84
N GLN A 176 -0.06 16.34 -32.91
CA GLN A 176 0.48 16.94 -34.13
C GLN A 176 1.95 16.52 -34.30
N VAL A 177 2.23 15.66 -35.29
CA VAL A 177 3.59 15.15 -35.55
C VAL A 177 4.38 16.04 -36.50
N SER A 178 3.71 16.86 -37.31
CA SER A 178 4.30 17.91 -38.13
C SER A 178 3.28 19.03 -38.39
N GLY A 179 3.71 20.17 -38.95
CA GLY A 179 2.82 21.30 -39.20
C GLY A 179 1.63 21.03 -40.13
N THR A 180 1.56 19.85 -40.76
CA THR A 180 0.47 19.42 -41.64
C THR A 180 0.05 17.96 -41.41
N GLU A 181 0.58 17.30 -40.38
CA GLU A 181 0.29 15.89 -40.11
C GLU A 181 0.07 15.66 -38.61
N SER A 182 -0.93 14.86 -38.30
CA SER A 182 -1.32 14.47 -36.94
C SER A 182 -1.52 12.96 -36.85
N ARG A 183 -1.48 12.42 -35.62
CA ARG A 183 -1.77 11.01 -35.29
C ARG A 183 -2.65 10.94 -34.06
N LEU A 184 -3.51 9.94 -34.00
CA LEU A 184 -4.29 9.61 -32.82
C LEU A 184 -3.50 8.56 -32.03
N VAL A 185 -3.29 8.82 -30.74
CA VAL A 185 -2.57 7.95 -29.82
C VAL A 185 -3.56 7.39 -28.82
N ILE A 186 -3.65 6.07 -28.71
CA ILE A 186 -4.54 5.36 -27.79
C ILE A 186 -3.67 4.59 -26.80
N LYS A 187 -3.91 4.79 -25.50
CA LYS A 187 -3.16 4.15 -24.41
C LYS A 187 -4.12 3.54 -23.39
N GLY A 188 -3.84 2.33 -22.91
CA GLY A 188 -4.62 1.74 -21.81
C GLY A 188 -4.27 2.46 -20.51
N ALA A 189 -5.24 2.79 -19.65
CA ALA A 189 -5.06 3.58 -18.43
C ALA A 189 -4.04 2.98 -17.46
N GLU A 190 -4.09 1.66 -17.33
CA GLU A 190 -3.23 0.86 -16.47
C GLU A 190 -2.13 0.14 -17.24
N SER A 191 -1.08 -0.27 -16.52
CA SER A 191 0.04 -1.06 -17.07
C SER A 191 -0.15 -2.56 -16.82
N GLY A 192 0.65 -3.41 -17.48
CA GLY A 192 0.62 -4.86 -17.25
C GLY A 192 -0.29 -5.63 -18.20
N LEU A 193 0.11 -6.85 -18.56
CA LEU A 193 -0.45 -7.67 -19.65
C LEU A 193 -1.97 -7.87 -19.64
N ASP A 194 -2.60 -7.85 -18.46
CA ASP A 194 -4.06 -8.00 -18.32
C ASP A 194 -4.82 -6.80 -18.94
N ASN A 195 -4.16 -5.65 -19.04
CA ASN A 195 -4.73 -4.42 -19.61
C ASN A 195 -4.38 -4.25 -21.11
N ALA A 196 -3.98 -5.33 -21.80
CA ALA A 196 -3.58 -5.27 -23.20
C ALA A 196 -4.73 -4.77 -24.08
N LEU A 197 -4.41 -3.82 -24.97
CA LEU A 197 -5.40 -3.27 -25.87
C LEU A 197 -5.51 -4.13 -27.11
N ASN A 198 -6.69 -4.71 -27.33
CA ASN A 198 -7.00 -5.38 -28.59
C ASN A 198 -7.93 -4.49 -29.42
N ILE A 199 -7.40 -3.91 -30.49
CA ILE A 199 -8.10 -2.97 -31.35
C ILE A 199 -8.53 -3.68 -32.64
N GLN A 200 -9.83 -3.65 -32.91
CA GLN A 200 -10.44 -4.17 -34.13
C GLN A 200 -11.13 -3.04 -34.89
N GLN A 201 -10.95 -3.02 -36.20
CA GLN A 201 -11.48 -1.99 -37.08
C GLN A 201 -12.50 -2.63 -38.03
N SER A 202 -13.71 -2.07 -38.10
CA SER A 202 -14.78 -2.55 -38.99
C SER A 202 -15.17 -1.41 -39.92
N GLY A 203 -15.12 -1.64 -41.23
CA GLY A 203 -15.48 -0.64 -42.26
C GLY A 203 -14.46 0.49 -42.46
N VAL A 204 -13.60 0.72 -41.48
CA VAL A 204 -12.52 1.73 -41.48
C VAL A 204 -11.14 1.09 -41.34
N ASP A 205 -10.10 1.75 -41.86
CA ASP A 205 -8.70 1.40 -41.60
C ASP A 205 -7.89 2.64 -41.20
N LEU A 206 -7.67 2.79 -39.90
CA LEU A 206 -6.83 3.81 -39.27
C LEU A 206 -5.37 3.35 -39.16
N GLY A 207 -5.02 2.17 -39.69
CA GLY A 207 -3.71 1.57 -39.54
C GLY A 207 -3.40 1.15 -38.12
N LEU A 208 -4.38 0.66 -37.36
CA LEU A 208 -4.18 0.20 -35.97
C LEU A 208 -4.00 -1.33 -35.87
N GLY A 209 -4.05 -2.05 -37.00
CA GLY A 209 -4.05 -3.52 -37.04
C GLY A 209 -2.70 -4.19 -37.21
N GLY A 210 -1.60 -3.44 -37.34
CA GLY A 210 -0.26 -3.98 -37.55
C GLY A 210 0.63 -3.87 -36.30
N THR A 211 1.66 -4.72 -36.22
CA THR A 211 2.65 -4.69 -35.14
C THR A 211 3.59 -3.49 -35.20
N SER A 212 3.62 -2.74 -36.31
CA SER A 212 4.49 -1.57 -36.48
C SER A 212 3.86 -0.30 -35.91
N GLU A 213 2.58 -0.38 -35.56
CA GLU A 213 1.73 0.73 -35.11
C GLU A 213 1.46 0.68 -33.60
N ARG A 214 1.88 -0.43 -32.96
CA ARG A 214 2.09 -0.55 -31.52
C ARG A 214 3.48 -0.01 -31.17
N THR A 215 3.51 1.14 -30.49
CA THR A 215 4.75 1.88 -30.21
C THR A 215 5.45 1.39 -28.95
N VAL A 216 4.68 0.90 -27.98
CA VAL A 216 5.20 0.35 -26.72
C VAL A 216 4.46 -0.94 -26.47
N ASP A 217 5.22 -2.02 -26.29
CA ASP A 217 4.68 -3.32 -25.92
C ASP A 217 4.37 -3.32 -24.43
N MET A 218 3.12 -3.63 -24.11
CA MET A 218 2.73 -3.89 -22.74
C MET A 218 3.51 -5.05 -22.15
N SER A 219 3.90 -4.89 -20.89
CA SER A 219 4.59 -5.92 -20.13
C SER A 219 4.20 -5.83 -18.67
N SER A 220 4.28 -6.97 -17.98
CA SER A 220 4.18 -7.04 -16.52
C SER A 220 5.57 -6.86 -15.89
N ILE A 221 5.58 -6.53 -14.60
CA ILE A 221 6.83 -6.55 -13.83
C ILE A 221 7.33 -7.98 -13.78
N ALA A 222 8.55 -8.20 -14.28
CA ALA A 222 9.28 -9.44 -14.05
C ALA A 222 10.27 -9.20 -12.91
N ALA A 223 9.95 -9.73 -11.73
CA ALA A 223 10.80 -9.67 -10.55
C ALA A 223 11.11 -11.09 -10.08
N GLY A 224 12.41 -11.42 -10.03
CA GLY A 224 12.89 -12.67 -9.44
C GLY A 224 13.23 -12.44 -7.96
N TYR A 225 12.73 -13.32 -7.09
CA TYR A 225 13.13 -13.37 -5.69
C TYR A 225 14.38 -14.24 -5.54
N GLY A 226 15.51 -13.62 -5.22
CA GLY A 226 16.71 -14.32 -4.77
C GLY A 226 16.67 -14.45 -3.26
N GLY A 227 16.25 -15.61 -2.75
CA GLY A 227 16.25 -15.92 -1.33
C GLY A 227 17.68 -16.11 -0.80
N LEU A 228 18.06 -15.34 0.23
CA LEU A 228 19.35 -15.48 0.95
C LEU A 228 19.26 -16.42 2.17
N PHE A 229 18.19 -17.21 2.30
CA PHE A 229 18.11 -18.28 3.30
C PHE A 229 17.66 -19.55 2.61
N GLY A 230 18.45 -20.60 2.82
CA GLY A 230 18.40 -21.86 2.07
C GLY A 230 17.03 -22.52 2.03
N GLU A 231 16.92 -23.42 1.05
CA GLU A 231 15.72 -24.11 0.60
C GLU A 231 14.90 -23.26 -0.40
N THR A 232 15.55 -22.84 -1.50
CA THR A 232 14.84 -22.58 -2.75
C THR A 232 14.33 -23.93 -3.27
N GLU A 233 13.15 -24.34 -2.81
CA GLU A 233 12.24 -25.13 -3.65
C GLU A 233 12.23 -24.41 -5.00
N ALA A 234 12.81 -25.08 -6.00
CA ALA A 234 13.07 -24.54 -7.32
C ALA A 234 11.84 -23.75 -7.78
N LEU A 235 11.98 -22.42 -7.85
CA LEU A 235 11.16 -21.65 -8.78
C LEU A 235 11.41 -22.31 -10.13
N ASN A 236 10.39 -23.02 -10.62
CA ASN A 236 10.22 -23.28 -12.03
C ASN A 236 10.34 -21.93 -12.73
N GLN A 237 11.56 -21.55 -13.14
CA GLN A 237 11.76 -20.41 -14.01
C GLN A 237 11.14 -20.81 -15.34
N GLU A 238 9.94 -20.29 -15.57
CA GLU A 238 9.22 -20.44 -16.82
C GLU A 238 9.98 -19.62 -17.86
N LEU A 239 10.77 -20.29 -18.70
CA LEU A 239 11.37 -19.67 -19.87
C LEU A 239 10.41 -19.84 -21.06
N SER A 240 10.06 -18.74 -21.70
CA SER A 240 9.40 -18.76 -23.01
C SER A 240 10.48 -18.85 -24.10
N LEU A 241 10.90 -20.07 -24.43
CA LEU A 241 11.69 -20.34 -25.64
C LEU A 241 10.75 -20.90 -26.70
N SER A 242 10.64 -20.23 -27.85
CA SER A 242 9.85 -20.73 -28.97
C SER A 242 10.61 -21.78 -29.81
N GLN A 243 11.92 -21.60 -29.99
CA GLN A 243 12.75 -22.51 -30.77
C GLN A 243 14.20 -22.53 -30.26
N LEU A 244 14.84 -23.70 -30.32
CA LEU A 244 16.28 -23.87 -30.08
C LEU A 244 16.89 -24.62 -31.26
N THR A 245 17.88 -24.03 -31.92
CA THR A 245 18.63 -24.69 -33.00
C THR A 245 20.02 -25.08 -32.51
N ILE A 246 20.36 -26.37 -32.62
CA ILE A 246 21.69 -26.91 -32.27
C ILE A 246 22.25 -27.60 -33.52
N ASN A 247 23.39 -27.14 -34.03
CA ASN A 247 24.09 -27.70 -35.20
C ASN A 247 23.22 -27.94 -36.46
N GLY A 248 22.14 -27.17 -36.62
CA GLY A 248 21.23 -27.26 -37.78
C GLY A 248 19.96 -28.07 -37.53
N ASP A 249 19.85 -28.75 -36.39
CA ASP A 249 18.61 -29.38 -35.93
C ASP A 249 17.79 -28.37 -35.12
N THR A 250 16.52 -28.20 -35.47
CA THR A 250 15.60 -27.26 -34.78
C THR A 250 14.66 -28.03 -33.88
N ILE A 251 14.64 -27.65 -32.60
CA ILE A 251 13.65 -28.08 -31.61
C ILE A 251 12.62 -26.96 -31.50
N ASP A 252 11.38 -27.25 -31.88
CA ASP A 252 10.24 -26.36 -31.77
C ASP A 252 9.46 -26.69 -30.50
N PHE A 253 9.42 -25.76 -29.55
CA PHE A 253 8.71 -25.93 -28.28
C PHE A 253 7.28 -25.37 -28.34
N GLY A 254 6.87 -24.79 -29.47
CA GLY A 254 5.59 -24.12 -29.64
C GLY A 254 5.62 -22.67 -29.11
N ALA A 255 5.07 -21.74 -29.88
CA ALA A 255 5.00 -20.33 -29.49
C ALA A 255 4.15 -20.16 -28.21
N GLY A 256 4.78 -19.66 -27.14
CA GLY A 256 4.09 -19.35 -25.87
C GLY A 256 3.93 -20.54 -24.92
N ALA A 257 4.57 -21.68 -25.19
CA ALA A 257 4.59 -22.78 -24.23
C ALA A 257 5.53 -22.46 -23.05
N ILE A 258 5.01 -22.60 -21.84
CA ILE A 258 5.81 -22.59 -20.61
C ILE A 258 6.62 -23.89 -20.58
N ILE A 259 7.95 -23.79 -20.68
CA ILE A 259 8.85 -24.93 -20.62
C ILE A 259 9.82 -24.81 -19.45
N THR A 260 10.00 -25.91 -18.72
CA THR A 260 10.97 -26.01 -17.63
C THR A 260 12.36 -26.37 -18.17
N TYR A 261 13.42 -26.06 -17.41
CA TYR A 261 14.78 -26.49 -17.77
C TYR A 261 14.89 -28.00 -17.98
N GLN A 262 14.12 -28.80 -17.23
CA GLN A 262 14.12 -30.25 -17.39
C GLN A 262 13.52 -30.67 -18.73
N ASN A 263 12.43 -30.04 -19.18
CA ASN A 263 11.83 -30.32 -20.49
C ASN A 263 12.80 -30.02 -21.64
N ILE A 264 13.58 -28.94 -21.53
CA ILE A 264 14.61 -28.59 -22.52
C ILE A 264 15.69 -29.68 -22.58
N ILE A 265 16.14 -30.17 -21.42
CA ILE A 265 17.15 -31.23 -21.34
C ILE A 265 16.62 -32.54 -21.93
N ASP A 266 15.39 -32.90 -21.61
CA ASP A 266 14.77 -34.14 -22.08
C ASP A 266 14.59 -34.12 -23.61
N GLU A 267 14.15 -33.00 -24.19
CA GLU A 267 14.03 -32.83 -25.64
C GLU A 267 15.39 -32.86 -26.35
N ILE A 268 16.43 -32.24 -25.77
CA ILE A 268 17.79 -32.32 -26.34
C ILE A 268 18.34 -33.76 -26.26
N ASN A 269 18.12 -34.46 -25.15
CA ASN A 269 18.56 -35.84 -24.98
C ASN A 269 17.77 -36.83 -25.86
N ALA A 270 16.51 -36.51 -26.20
CA ALA A 270 15.67 -37.30 -27.10
C ALA A 270 16.19 -37.30 -28.56
N LEU A 271 16.96 -36.30 -28.97
CA LEU A 271 17.62 -36.27 -30.28
C LEU A 271 18.71 -37.34 -30.44
N GLY A 272 19.16 -37.97 -29.36
CA GLY A 272 20.09 -39.11 -29.35
C GLY A 272 21.55 -38.78 -29.67
N ASP A 273 21.80 -37.69 -30.42
CA ASP A 273 23.14 -37.23 -30.81
C ASP A 273 23.75 -36.20 -29.84
N TYR A 274 22.96 -35.73 -28.87
CA TYR A 274 23.35 -34.69 -27.91
C TYR A 274 23.17 -35.20 -26.47
N THR A 275 23.98 -34.68 -25.55
CA THR A 275 23.83 -34.91 -24.11
C THR A 275 23.77 -33.56 -23.42
N ALA A 276 22.59 -33.21 -22.92
CA ALA A 276 22.36 -32.03 -22.09
C ALA A 276 22.33 -32.43 -20.61
N THR A 277 23.02 -31.66 -19.79
CA THR A 277 22.99 -31.76 -18.33
C THR A 277 22.89 -30.37 -17.74
N SER A 278 21.99 -30.16 -16.77
CA SER A 278 22.00 -28.96 -15.95
C SER A 278 23.13 -29.03 -14.92
N SER A 279 23.98 -28.02 -14.89
CA SER A 279 24.83 -27.73 -13.74
C SER A 279 24.37 -26.38 -13.19
N PHE A 280 23.76 -26.40 -12.02
CA PHE A 280 23.54 -25.17 -11.26
C PHE A 280 24.84 -24.94 -10.47
N ASP A 281 25.54 -23.85 -10.79
CA ASP A 281 26.68 -23.40 -9.99
C ASP A 281 26.09 -22.79 -8.72
N ASP A 282 26.39 -23.40 -7.58
CA ASP A 282 25.88 -23.01 -6.27
C ASP A 282 26.81 -21.92 -5.72
N THR A 283 26.60 -20.68 -6.16
CA THR A 283 27.31 -19.48 -5.68
C THR A 283 26.37 -18.44 -5.13
#